data_AF-A0A951R6S3-F1
#
_entry.id   AF-A0A951R6S3-F1
#
_cell.length_a   1.000
_cell.length_b   1.000
_cell.length_c   1.000
_cell.angle_alpha   90.00
_cell.angle_beta   90.00
_cell.angle_gamma   90.00
#
_symmetry.space_group_name_H-M   'P 1'
#
loop_
_entity.id
_entity.type
_entity.pdbx_description
1 polymer ?
#
loop_
_entity_poly.entity_id
_entity_poly.type
_entity_poly.pdbx_seq_one_letter_code
_entity_poly.pdbx_strand_id
1 'polypeptide(L)' 'MIDINDIYFFSILSKIPYENISKILRLDMDPQARPRDSKTVLSEHQAFHYGGTCFSLVNLVIRSLAIEGIKAYAVKGE' A
#
# COMPACT_ATOMS: atom_id res chain seq x y z
N MET A 1 25.10 3.60 -10.55
CA MET A 1 24.31 2.64 -9.75
C MET A 1 22.90 3.17 -9.77
N ILE A 2 21.93 2.41 -10.27
CA ILE A 2 20.52 2.86 -10.33
C ILE A 2 19.99 2.84 -8.90
N ASP A 3 19.59 3.99 -8.38
CA ASP A 3 18.91 4.08 -7.10
C ASP A 3 17.45 3.66 -7.30
N ILE A 4 16.84 2.99 -6.32
CA ILE A 4 15.43 2.59 -6.42
C ILE A 4 14.50 3.81 -6.56
N ASN A 5 14.94 4.98 -6.07
CA ASN A 5 14.25 6.25 -6.21
C ASN A 5 14.31 6.83 -7.64
N ASP A 6 15.22 6.34 -8.50
CA ASP A 6 15.25 6.72 -9.92
C ASP A 6 14.04 6.17 -10.69
N ILE A 7 13.34 5.18 -10.10
CA ILE A 7 12.12 4.60 -10.64
C ILE A 7 10.93 5.42 -10.13
N TYR A 8 10.28 6.16 -11.05
CA TYR A 8 9.25 7.15 -10.75
C TYR A 8 8.15 6.66 -9.79
N PHE A 9 7.63 5.43 -9.96
CA PHE A 9 6.56 4.96 -9.10
C PHE A 9 7.01 4.74 -7.64
N PHE A 10 8.26 4.36 -7.38
CA PHE A 10 8.77 4.24 -6.01
C PHE A 10 8.84 5.60 -5.31
N SER A 11 9.15 6.68 -6.06
CA SER A 11 9.11 8.05 -5.53
C SER A 11 7.69 8.52 -5.14
N ILE A 12 6.65 7.95 -5.75
CA ILE A 12 5.25 8.19 -5.39
C ILE A 12 4.89 7.36 -4.16
N LEU A 13 5.19 6.07 -4.19
CA LEU A 13 4.84 5.16 -3.10
C LEU A 13 5.55 5.52 -1.79
N SER A 14 6.75 6.09 -1.84
CA SER A 14 7.49 6.54 -0.65
C SER A 14 6.82 7.67 0.12
N LYS A 15 5.85 8.37 -0.50
CA LYS A 15 5.06 9.43 0.16
C LYS A 15 3.89 8.89 0.98
N ILE A 16 3.56 7.61 0.84
CA ILE A 16 2.46 6.98 1.56
C ILE A 16 2.98 6.50 2.93
N PRO A 17 2.44 7.00 4.06
CA PRO A 17 3.00 6.70 5.38
C PRO A 17 2.75 5.25 5.81
N TYR A 18 3.68 4.70 6.60
CA TYR A 18 3.46 3.45 7.32
C TYR A 18 2.70 3.73 8.61
N GLU A 19 1.45 3.28 8.69
CA GLU A 19 0.54 3.60 9.80
C GLU A 19 -0.69 2.65 9.84
N ASN A 20 -1.59 2.80 10.83
CA ASN A 20 -2.75 1.92 11.04
C ASN A 20 -4.09 2.64 11.39
N ILE A 21 -4.17 3.96 11.29
CA ILE A 21 -5.35 4.82 11.50
C ILE A 21 -6.54 4.33 10.68
N SER A 22 -6.37 4.08 9.38
CA SER A 22 -7.47 3.57 8.54
C SER A 22 -7.99 2.19 9.00
N LYS A 23 -7.23 1.41 9.77
CA LYS A 23 -7.72 0.17 10.40
C LYS A 23 -8.44 0.46 11.70
N ILE A 24 -7.94 1.40 12.50
CA ILE A 24 -8.54 1.83 13.77
C ILE A 24 -9.96 2.38 13.51
N LEU A 25 -10.11 3.23 12.50
CA LEU A 25 -11.40 3.82 12.11
C LEU A 25 -12.44 2.79 11.63
N ARG A 26 -12.02 1.57 11.31
CA ARG A 26 -12.87 0.49 10.80
C ARG A 26 -13.08 -0.63 11.82
N LEU A 27 -12.69 -0.43 13.08
CA LEU A 27 -12.83 -1.46 14.11
C LEU A 27 -14.29 -1.84 14.37
N ASP A 28 -15.22 -0.91 14.13
CA ASP A 28 -16.66 -1.14 14.29
C ASP A 28 -17.30 -1.86 13.09
N MET A 29 -16.57 -2.03 11.98
CA MET A 29 -17.04 -2.77 10.81
C MET A 29 -16.81 -4.28 10.97
N ASP A 30 -17.64 -5.09 10.32
CA ASP A 30 -17.42 -6.53 10.21
C ASP A 30 -16.01 -6.83 9.64
N PRO A 31 -15.21 -7.73 10.25
CA PRO A 31 -13.84 -8.01 9.82
C PRO A 31 -13.66 -8.39 8.35
N GLN A 32 -14.65 -9.08 7.74
CA GLN A 32 -14.62 -9.49 6.34
C GLN A 32 -14.99 -8.34 5.38
N ALA A 33 -15.71 -7.32 5.88
CA ALA A 33 -16.10 -6.15 5.11
C ALA A 33 -15.06 -5.02 5.13
N ARG A 34 -13.97 -5.13 5.91
CA ARG A 34 -12.95 -4.07 6.01
C ARG A 34 -12.10 -4.02 4.75
N PRO A 35 -12.16 -2.96 3.93
CA PRO A 35 -11.38 -2.88 2.70
C PRO A 35 -9.88 -2.73 3.01
N ARG A 36 -9.04 -3.43 2.24
CA ARG A 36 -7.57 -3.46 2.42
C ARG A 36 -6.81 -3.51 1.09
N ASP A 37 -7.51 -3.38 -0.01
CA ASP A 37 -6.93 -3.46 -1.35
C ASP A 37 -6.19 -2.17 -1.72
N SER A 38 -5.35 -2.27 -2.75
CA SER A 38 -4.50 -1.17 -3.21
C SER A 38 -5.29 0.06 -3.67
N LYS A 39 -6.50 -0.12 -4.23
CA LYS A 39 -7.35 0.99 -4.68
C LYS A 39 -7.86 1.77 -3.48
N THR A 40 -8.31 1.06 -2.44
CA THR A 40 -8.71 1.69 -1.18
C THR A 40 -7.58 2.52 -0.58
N VAL A 41 -6.38 1.94 -0.41
CA VAL A 41 -5.22 2.65 0.16
C VAL A 41 -4.91 3.94 -0.62
N LEU A 42 -4.86 3.86 -1.95
CA LEU A 42 -4.59 5.03 -2.79
C LEU A 42 -5.68 6.11 -2.66
N SER A 43 -6.95 5.71 -2.65
CA SER A 43 -8.07 6.64 -2.54
C SER A 43 -8.08 7.37 -1.19
N GLU A 44 -7.76 6.66 -0.11
CA GLU A 44 -7.70 7.25 1.23
C GLU A 44 -6.46 8.13 1.42
N HIS A 45 -5.34 7.76 0.81
CA HIS A 45 -4.17 8.62 0.79
C HIS A 45 -4.44 9.93 0.05
N GLN A 46 -5.12 9.87 -1.09
CA GLN A 46 -5.49 11.06 -1.86
C GLN A 46 -6.50 11.95 -1.12
N ALA A 47 -7.49 11.36 -0.46
CA ALA A 47 -8.56 12.12 0.19
C ALA A 47 -8.20 12.62 1.59
N PHE A 48 -7.46 11.83 2.36
CA PHE A 48 -7.25 12.03 3.80
C PHE A 48 -5.80 11.97 4.23
N HIS A 49 -4.85 11.78 3.30
CA HIS A 49 -3.42 11.60 3.58
C HIS A 49 -3.11 10.42 4.51
N TYR A 50 -4.01 9.45 4.60
CA TYR A 50 -3.77 8.20 5.30
C TYR A 50 -2.79 7.32 4.51
N GLY A 51 -2.22 6.35 5.19
CA GLY A 51 -1.31 5.37 4.62
C GLY A 51 -1.80 3.96 4.87
N GLY A 52 -0.89 3.11 5.32
CA GLY A 52 -1.28 1.75 5.65
C GLY A 52 -0.20 0.92 6.30
N THR A 53 -0.56 -0.32 6.60
CA THR A 53 0.33 -1.29 7.25
C THR A 53 1.16 -2.07 6.24
N CYS A 54 2.11 -2.88 6.72
CA CYS A 54 2.94 -3.76 5.88
C CYS A 54 2.12 -4.56 4.87
N PHE A 55 1.02 -5.19 5.29
CA PHE A 55 0.17 -5.98 4.39
C PHE A 55 -0.38 -5.16 3.21
N SER A 56 -0.96 -3.99 3.51
CA SER A 56 -1.62 -3.15 2.50
C SER A 56 -0.61 -2.43 1.60
N LEU A 57 0.52 -1.97 2.16
CA LEU A 57 1.57 -1.30 1.39
C LEU A 57 2.36 -2.27 0.52
N VAL A 58 2.67 -3.49 1.00
CA VAL A 58 3.31 -4.53 0.18
C VAL A 58 2.39 -4.94 -0.97
N ASN A 59 1.08 -5.12 -0.71
CA ASN A 59 0.13 -5.40 -1.78
C ASN A 59 0.05 -4.25 -2.81
N LEU A 60 0.12 -2.99 -2.36
CA LEU A 60 0.20 -1.84 -3.26
C LEU A 60 1.46 -1.92 -4.15
N VAL A 61 2.64 -2.15 -3.58
CA VAL A 61 3.90 -2.29 -4.34
C VAL A 61 3.82 -3.44 -5.35
N ILE A 62 3.34 -4.62 -4.95
CA ILE A 62 3.22 -5.78 -5.85
C ILE A 62 2.29 -5.47 -7.02
N ARG A 63 1.16 -4.82 -6.77
CA ARG A 63 0.21 -4.42 -7.83
C ARG A 63 0.80 -3.37 -8.75
N SER A 64 1.55 -2.39 -8.22
CA SER A 64 2.26 -1.39 -9.02
C SER A 64 3.32 -2.04 -9.92
N LEU A 65 4.12 -2.96 -9.40
CA LEU A 65 5.11 -3.71 -10.20
C LEU A 65 4.45 -4.53 -11.30
N ALA A 66 3.30 -5.16 -11.01
CA ALA A 66 2.57 -5.95 -12.00
C ALA A 66 2.05 -5.11 -13.17
N ILE A 67 1.70 -3.84 -12.95
CA ILE A 67 1.30 -2.90 -14.03
C ILE A 67 2.48 -2.62 -14.97
N GLU A 68 3.69 -2.53 -14.42
CA GLU A 68 4.95 -2.38 -15.19
C GLU A 68 5.44 -3.71 -15.80
N GLY A 69 4.65 -4.79 -15.72
CA GLY A 69 5.04 -6.11 -16.24
C GLY A 69 6.05 -6.86 -15.37
N ILE A 70 6.38 -6.36 -14.18
CA ILE A 70 7.33 -6.97 -13.25
C ILE A 70 6.58 -7.91 -12.30
N LYS A 71 6.95 -9.19 -12.30
CA LYS A 71 6.38 -10.19 -11.38
C LYS A 71 7.03 -10.07 -10.00
N ALA A 72 6.20 -9.89 -8.98
CA ALA A 72 6.61 -9.88 -7.58
C ALA A 72 5.60 -10.68 -6.73
N TYR A 73 6.05 -11.19 -5.58
CA TYR A 73 5.22 -11.91 -4.63
C TYR A 73 5.60 -11.52 -3.20
N ALA A 74 4.63 -11.57 -2.29
CA ALA A 74 4.86 -11.26 -0.89
C ALA A 74 5.60 -12.41 -0.21
N VAL A 75 6.61 -12.07 0.60
CA VAL A 75 7.29 -13.00 1.49
C VAL A 75 6.91 -12.66 2.92
N LYS A 76 6.65 -13.68 3.74
CA LYS A 76 6.34 -13.50 5.16
C LYS A 76 7.64 -13.28 5.92
N GLY A 77 7.72 -12.19 6.69
CA GLY A 77 8.80 -12.00 7.66
C GLY A 77 8.64 -12.96 8.83
N GLU A 78 9.76 -13.52 9.30
CA GLU A 78 9.84 -14.33 10.53
C GLU A 78 9.80 -13.45 11.78
#